data_AF-A0A1Y1ULT0-F1
#
_entry.id   AF-A0A1Y1ULT0-F1
#
_cell.length_a   1.000
_cell.length_b   1.000
_cell.length_c   1.000
_cell.angle_alpha   90.00
_cell.angle_beta   90.00
_cell.angle_gamma   90.00
#
_symmetry.space_group_name_H-M   'P 1'
#
loop_
_entity.id
_entity.type
_entity.pdbx_description
1 polymer ?
#
loop_
_entity_poly.entity_id
_entity_poly.type
_entity_poly.pdbx_seq_one_letter_code
_entity_poly.pdbx_strand_id
1 'polypeptide(L)'
;MGRRSEQAKKRKRLLGSSMSGSIKYAKHPPTQNTDTASTEIEPLVSAQDLETTISTLETLCEFPDELSRKDVKGVKRAVHALNRVMVDGAPIGTSLSSKISSALQAYRFIDALVLLFEMYIRDLPPKLGSLQRWVRECDATFSVDGLVRDTDAMRCLDLILRIADREMVSGSSQGAGDLVMRRRPVWRARDPVAEELPIWGILQQGRLFDTPPPVPFPNFRPVQHTPGHLRKPPNVYDSTVYASSPGAIRLSTSRPRSPSRVDVPGLPGAFVILDVFTPEECLQIVQAGEAIGFERDEAAGGSAASKSSASVPSGIRAH
;
A
#
# COMPACT_ATOMS: atom_id res chain seq x y z
N MET A 1 -27.30 -34.09 41.52
CA MET A 1 -28.13 -33.62 40.38
C MET A 1 -28.97 -32.42 40.82
N GLY A 2 -29.04 -31.36 40.02
CA GLY A 2 -30.06 -30.31 40.19
C GLY A 2 -29.60 -28.90 40.62
N ARG A 3 -28.76 -28.22 39.82
CA ARG A 3 -28.59 -26.74 39.87
C ARG A 3 -28.36 -26.16 38.46
N ARG A 4 -29.20 -26.54 37.49
CA ARG A 4 -29.09 -26.10 36.08
C ARG A 4 -30.34 -25.37 35.53
N SER A 5 -31.33 -25.04 36.36
CA SER A 5 -32.62 -24.47 35.90
C SER A 5 -32.88 -23.00 36.28
N GLU A 6 -32.07 -22.37 37.14
CA GLU A 6 -32.33 -20.98 37.60
C GLU A 6 -31.65 -19.88 36.77
N GLN A 7 -30.60 -20.18 36.00
CA GLN A 7 -29.90 -19.17 35.16
C GLN A 7 -30.57 -18.89 33.81
N ALA A 8 -31.59 -19.67 33.41
CA ALA A 8 -32.30 -19.49 32.15
C ALA A 8 -33.41 -18.42 32.17
N LYS A 9 -33.85 -17.95 33.36
CA LYS A 9 -34.92 -16.94 33.48
C LYS A 9 -34.43 -15.48 33.53
N LYS A 10 -33.12 -15.22 33.68
CA LYS A 10 -32.56 -13.86 33.73
C LYS A 10 -32.18 -13.28 32.36
N ARG A 11 -32.31 -14.06 31.28
CA ARG A 11 -31.92 -13.68 29.90
C ARG A 11 -33.08 -13.22 28.99
N LYS A 12 -34.31 -13.10 29.49
CA LYS A 12 -35.50 -12.71 28.70
C LYS A 12 -36.14 -11.37 29.12
N ARG A 13 -35.40 -10.50 29.81
CA ARG A 13 -35.88 -9.19 30.30
C ARG A 13 -35.06 -8.00 29.77
N LEU A 14 -34.54 -8.15 28.55
CA LEU A 14 -33.77 -7.15 27.79
C LEU A 14 -34.43 -6.79 26.44
N LEU A 15 -35.75 -6.91 26.34
CA LEU A 15 -36.54 -6.44 25.19
C LEU A 15 -37.76 -5.70 25.74
N GLY A 16 -37.61 -4.39 25.95
CA GLY A 16 -38.70 -3.51 26.36
C GLY A 16 -38.28 -2.41 27.34
N SER A 17 -37.51 -1.43 26.88
CA SER A 17 -37.61 -0.06 27.39
C SER A 17 -36.97 0.91 26.40
N SER A 18 -37.80 1.38 25.47
CA SER A 18 -37.59 2.61 24.71
C SER A 18 -38.22 3.73 25.53
N MET A 19 -37.42 4.69 25.98
CA MET A 19 -37.92 5.92 26.59
C MET A 19 -37.32 7.13 25.86
N SER A 20 -38.17 7.62 24.97
CA SER A 20 -38.28 8.98 24.45
C SER A 20 -37.97 10.06 25.48
N GLY A 21 -37.04 10.96 25.14
CA GLY A 21 -36.82 12.24 25.82
C GLY A 21 -36.93 13.37 24.80
N SER A 22 -38.15 13.92 24.66
CA SER A 22 -38.47 15.09 23.85
C SER A 22 -37.98 16.36 24.54
N ILE A 23 -37.18 17.18 23.85
CA ILE A 23 -36.97 18.60 24.19
C ILE A 23 -37.52 19.45 23.04
N LYS A 24 -38.31 20.44 23.44
CA LYS A 24 -39.25 21.23 22.63
C LYS A 24 -38.55 22.30 21.78
N TYR A 25 -39.13 22.54 20.61
CA TYR A 25 -38.84 23.62 19.67
C TYR A 25 -38.96 25.02 20.28
N ALA A 26 -38.04 25.91 19.94
CA ALA A 26 -38.28 27.35 19.86
C ALA A 26 -38.34 27.76 18.38
N LYS A 27 -39.47 28.33 17.96
CA LYS A 27 -39.68 29.00 16.65
C LYS A 27 -39.05 30.39 16.69
N HIS A 28 -38.48 30.85 15.57
CA HIS A 28 -38.62 32.22 15.00
C HIS A 28 -37.87 32.31 13.63
N PRO A 29 -38.19 33.29 12.75
CA PRO A 29 -38.79 33.02 11.43
C PRO A 29 -37.91 33.47 10.22
N PRO A 30 -38.42 33.74 8.98
CA PRO A 30 -37.86 33.25 7.72
C PRO A 30 -36.82 34.16 7.04
N THR A 31 -36.05 33.52 6.17
CA THR A 31 -35.20 33.94 5.05
C THR A 31 -35.40 35.34 4.45
N GLN A 32 -34.29 36.08 4.24
CA GLN A 32 -33.98 36.76 2.98
C GLN A 32 -32.47 36.72 2.65
N ASN A 33 -32.21 36.53 1.36
CA ASN A 33 -30.96 36.26 0.64
C ASN A 33 -29.78 37.22 0.86
N THR A 34 -28.55 36.69 0.79
CA THR A 34 -27.47 37.21 -0.07
C THR A 34 -26.43 36.11 -0.35
N ASP A 35 -26.21 35.89 -1.63
CA ASP A 35 -24.95 35.57 -2.31
C ASP A 35 -24.16 34.28 -2.03
N THR A 36 -24.10 33.49 -3.11
CA THR A 36 -23.00 32.64 -3.56
C THR A 36 -21.63 33.13 -3.12
N ALA A 37 -21.03 32.41 -2.17
CA ALA A 37 -19.58 32.35 -1.99
C ALA A 37 -19.19 30.88 -1.82
N SER A 38 -18.43 30.37 -2.79
CA SER A 38 -17.74 29.10 -2.73
C SER A 38 -16.97 29.02 -1.41
N THR A 39 -17.39 28.14 -0.50
CA THR A 39 -16.68 27.89 0.75
C THR A 39 -15.39 27.15 0.40
N GLU A 40 -14.34 27.89 0.09
CA GLU A 40 -12.97 27.41 0.25
C GLU A 40 -12.84 27.05 1.73
N ILE A 41 -12.67 25.76 2.02
CA ILE A 41 -12.43 25.29 3.38
C ILE A 41 -11.03 25.77 3.73
N GLU A 42 -10.94 26.93 4.40
CA GLU A 42 -9.69 27.38 4.98
C GLU A 42 -9.14 26.26 5.88
N PRO A 43 -7.86 25.90 5.73
CA PRO A 43 -7.25 24.90 6.59
C PRO A 43 -7.35 25.39 8.04
N LEU A 44 -7.82 24.51 8.93
CA LEU A 44 -8.08 24.80 10.35
C LEU A 44 -6.86 25.37 11.10
N VAL A 45 -5.66 25.20 10.54
CA VAL A 45 -4.38 25.70 11.06
C VAL A 45 -3.59 26.29 9.88
N SER A 46 -2.96 27.44 10.08
CA SER A 46 -2.14 28.07 9.03
C SER A 46 -0.88 27.24 8.75
N ALA A 47 -0.39 27.27 7.50
CA ALA A 47 0.82 26.54 7.12
C ALA A 47 2.06 26.99 7.92
N GLN A 48 2.14 28.29 8.21
CA GLN A 48 3.24 28.88 8.98
C GLN A 48 3.23 28.42 10.45
N ASP A 49 2.05 28.32 11.07
CA ASP A 49 1.93 27.82 12.44
C ASP A 49 2.28 26.33 12.52
N LEU A 50 1.90 25.56 11.50
CA LEU A 50 2.24 24.15 11.40
C LEU A 50 3.76 23.95 11.28
N GLU A 51 4.41 24.68 10.39
CA GLU A 51 5.87 24.63 10.19
C GLU A 51 6.64 25.03 11.46
N THR A 52 6.19 26.10 12.12
CA THR A 52 6.74 26.54 13.41
C THR A 52 6.57 25.47 14.48
N THR A 53 5.40 24.82 14.52
CA THR A 53 5.11 23.73 15.47
C THR A 53 6.01 22.52 15.21
N ILE A 54 6.19 22.12 13.95
CA ILE A 54 7.06 21.00 13.56
C ILE A 54 8.50 21.30 13.99
N SER A 55 9.04 22.46 13.62
CA SER A 55 10.41 22.86 13.98
C SER A 55 10.62 22.91 15.50
N THR A 56 9.62 23.38 16.25
CA THR A 56 9.67 23.39 17.73
C THR A 56 9.68 21.98 18.30
N LEU A 57 8.87 21.06 17.78
CA LEU A 57 8.83 19.67 18.23
C LEU A 57 10.13 18.91 17.91
N GLU A 58 10.70 19.14 16.72
CA GLU A 58 12.00 18.57 16.32
C GLU A 58 13.12 19.07 17.26
N THR A 59 13.15 20.39 17.52
CA THR A 59 14.11 20.98 18.47
C THR A 59 13.97 20.36 19.87
N LEU A 60 12.74 20.16 20.36
CA LEU A 60 12.52 19.52 21.66
C LEU A 60 12.98 18.06 21.70
N CYS A 61 12.93 17.34 20.58
CA CYS A 61 13.46 15.99 20.47
C CYS A 61 15.01 15.96 20.51
N GLU A 62 15.67 17.00 20.01
CA GLU A 62 17.13 17.16 20.05
C GLU A 62 17.65 17.52 21.45
N PHE A 63 16.81 18.11 22.31
CA PHE A 63 17.18 18.50 23.68
C PHE A 63 16.27 17.86 24.77
N PRO A 64 16.47 16.56 25.12
CA PRO A 64 15.61 15.84 26.06
C PRO A 64 15.61 16.39 27.50
N ASP A 65 16.65 17.12 27.88
CA ASP A 65 16.75 17.74 29.21
C ASP A 65 15.77 18.91 29.35
N GLU A 66 15.53 19.65 28.26
CA GLU A 66 14.53 20.72 28.20
C GLU A 66 13.12 20.15 28.33
N LEU A 67 12.88 18.93 27.80
CA LEU A 67 11.64 18.21 28.02
C LEU A 67 11.40 17.88 29.50
N SER A 68 12.43 17.77 30.34
CA SER A 68 12.26 17.44 31.76
C SER A 68 11.82 18.62 32.65
N ARG A 69 11.81 19.84 32.10
CA ARG A 69 11.41 21.05 32.82
C ARG A 69 9.90 21.09 33.10
N LYS A 70 9.50 21.86 34.11
CA LYS A 70 8.09 21.94 34.56
C LYS A 70 7.21 22.82 33.66
N ASP A 71 7.81 23.77 32.96
CA ASP A 71 7.17 24.70 32.03
C ASP A 71 6.63 24.00 30.76
N VAL A 72 7.30 22.96 30.28
CA VAL A 72 6.87 22.16 29.11
C VAL A 72 5.79 21.11 29.41
N LYS A 73 5.26 21.07 30.64
CA LYS A 73 4.18 20.13 31.03
C LYS A 73 2.93 20.29 30.16
N GLY A 74 2.61 21.52 29.76
CA GLY A 74 1.50 21.82 28.85
C GLY A 74 1.69 21.17 27.48
N VAL A 75 2.90 21.31 26.92
CA VAL A 75 3.29 20.71 25.64
C VAL A 75 3.18 19.18 25.70
N LYS A 76 3.74 18.54 26.74
CA LYS A 76 3.61 17.08 26.92
C LYS A 76 2.16 16.62 26.94
N ARG A 77 1.29 17.33 27.67
CA ARG A 77 -0.14 16.99 27.76
C ARG A 77 -0.85 17.14 26.41
N ALA A 78 -0.53 18.19 25.67
CA ALA A 78 -1.08 18.43 24.33
C ALA A 78 -0.61 17.36 23.34
N VAL A 79 0.69 17.04 23.33
CA VAL A 79 1.26 15.95 22.51
C VAL A 79 0.64 14.60 22.87
N HIS A 80 0.43 14.29 24.15
CA HIS A 80 -0.27 13.06 24.55
C HIS A 80 -1.73 13.04 24.08
N ALA A 81 -2.44 14.16 24.17
CA ALA A 81 -3.82 14.25 23.69
C ALA A 81 -3.90 14.12 22.16
N LEU A 82 -2.97 14.75 21.43
CA LEU A 82 -2.81 14.63 19.99
C LEU A 82 -2.48 13.18 19.61
N ASN A 83 -1.50 12.57 20.26
CA ASN A 83 -1.13 11.17 20.04
C ASN A 83 -2.30 10.24 20.32
N ARG A 84 -3.08 10.47 21.38
CA ARG A 84 -4.31 9.71 21.62
C ARG A 84 -5.28 9.83 20.45
N VAL A 85 -5.51 11.03 19.91
CA VAL A 85 -6.40 11.21 18.75
C VAL A 85 -5.82 10.58 17.47
N MET A 86 -4.49 10.61 17.29
CA MET A 86 -3.81 9.96 16.16
C MET A 86 -3.82 8.42 16.26
N VAL A 87 -3.72 7.90 17.48
CA VAL A 87 -3.76 6.46 17.79
C VAL A 87 -5.19 5.93 17.72
N ASP A 88 -6.15 6.68 18.27
CA ASP A 88 -7.57 6.38 18.35
C ASP A 88 -8.37 6.89 17.14
N GLY A 89 -7.69 7.25 16.04
CA GLY A 89 -8.29 7.88 14.85
C GLY A 89 -9.73 7.42 14.56
N ALA A 90 -10.61 8.39 14.33
CA ALA A 90 -12.04 8.30 14.02
C ALA A 90 -12.49 6.91 13.51
N PRO A 91 -13.66 6.39 13.93
CA PRO A 91 -13.97 4.97 14.17
C PRO A 91 -13.51 3.99 13.07
N ILE A 92 -12.20 3.77 12.95
CA ILE A 92 -11.60 2.87 11.96
C ILE A 92 -11.56 1.48 12.61
N GLY A 93 -12.70 0.79 12.53
CA GLY A 93 -12.89 -0.65 12.70
C GLY A 93 -12.29 -1.27 13.98
N THR A 94 -13.13 -1.81 14.85
CA THR A 94 -12.70 -2.54 16.06
C THR A 94 -11.83 -3.78 15.80
N SER A 95 -11.62 -4.17 14.53
CA SER A 95 -10.81 -5.32 14.15
C SER A 95 -9.30 -5.04 14.20
N LEU A 96 -8.54 -6.06 14.61
CA LEU A 96 -7.07 -6.00 14.68
C LEU A 96 -6.43 -5.61 13.33
N SER A 97 -6.96 -6.12 12.21
CA SER A 97 -6.47 -5.78 10.86
C SER A 97 -6.65 -4.30 10.51
N SER A 98 -7.73 -3.67 10.98
CA SER A 98 -7.98 -2.24 10.80
C SER A 98 -6.95 -1.40 11.55
N LYS A 99 -6.66 -1.76 12.80
CA LYS A 99 -5.65 -1.10 13.64
C LYS A 99 -4.24 -1.22 13.06
N ILE A 100 -3.86 -2.42 12.60
CA ILE A 100 -2.57 -2.64 11.93
C ILE A 100 -2.46 -1.74 10.69
N SER A 101 -3.51 -1.70 9.87
CA SER A 101 -3.52 -0.86 8.65
C SER A 101 -3.33 0.61 8.98
N SER A 102 -4.03 1.12 10.00
CA SER A 102 -3.91 2.52 10.44
C SER A 102 -2.51 2.83 10.99
N ALA A 103 -1.94 1.93 11.79
CA ALA A 103 -0.59 2.11 12.33
C ALA A 103 0.47 2.15 11.21
N LEU A 104 0.39 1.25 10.22
CA LEU A 104 1.30 1.22 9.08
C LEU A 104 1.16 2.45 8.19
N GLN A 105 -0.08 2.88 7.90
CA GLN A 105 -0.34 4.11 7.14
C GLN A 105 0.19 5.37 7.83
N ALA A 106 0.17 5.37 9.17
CA ALA A 106 0.68 6.47 9.99
C ALA A 106 2.18 6.35 10.31
N TYR A 107 2.92 5.41 9.71
CA TYR A 107 4.35 5.15 9.98
C TYR A 107 4.66 4.85 11.46
N ARG A 108 3.67 4.40 12.23
CA ARG A 108 3.83 3.97 13.62
C ARG A 108 4.23 2.50 13.66
N PHE A 109 5.43 2.19 13.19
CA PHE A 109 5.89 0.81 13.01
C PHE A 109 5.98 0.03 14.32
N ILE A 110 6.36 0.67 15.43
CA ILE A 110 6.36 0.03 16.76
C ILE A 110 4.95 -0.39 17.18
N ASP A 111 3.95 0.47 16.98
CA ASP A 111 2.56 0.14 17.30
C ASP A 111 2.04 -0.97 16.38
N ALA A 112 2.41 -0.92 15.09
CA ALA A 112 2.10 -1.97 14.14
C ALA A 112 2.73 -3.31 14.54
N LEU A 113 3.99 -3.33 15.00
CA LEU A 113 4.67 -4.52 15.49
C LEU A 113 3.93 -5.17 16.66
N VAL A 114 3.49 -4.39 17.64
CA VAL A 114 2.73 -4.91 18.79
C VAL A 114 1.43 -5.58 18.32
N LEU A 115 0.70 -4.92 17.41
CA LEU A 115 -0.57 -5.43 16.87
C LEU A 115 -0.36 -6.65 15.96
N LEU A 116 0.71 -6.68 15.17
CA LEU A 116 1.11 -7.82 14.35
C LEU A 116 1.52 -9.00 15.24
N PHE A 117 2.21 -8.75 16.34
CA PHE A 117 2.58 -9.79 17.29
C PHE A 117 1.35 -10.38 18.00
N GLU A 118 0.36 -9.54 18.33
CA GLU A 118 -0.96 -9.99 18.80
C GLU A 118 -1.64 -10.89 17.75
N MET A 119 -1.61 -10.49 16.46
CA MET A 119 -2.18 -11.28 15.36
C MET A 119 -1.45 -12.63 15.19
N TYR A 120 -0.12 -12.62 15.31
CA TYR A 120 0.73 -13.81 15.25
C TYR A 120 0.45 -14.79 16.39
N ILE A 121 0.31 -14.31 17.64
CA ILE A 121 -0.02 -15.16 18.80
C ILE A 121 -1.42 -15.76 18.66
N ARG A 122 -2.38 -14.97 18.17
CA ARG A 122 -3.78 -15.40 18.04
C ARG A 122 -4.06 -16.28 16.82
N ASP A 123 -3.05 -16.54 16.00
CA ASP A 123 -3.18 -17.36 14.78
C ASP A 123 -4.27 -16.85 13.85
N LEU A 124 -4.33 -15.53 13.67
CA LEU A 124 -5.31 -14.88 12.80
C LEU A 124 -4.66 -14.58 11.46
N PRO A 125 -5.03 -15.28 10.37
CA PRO A 125 -4.46 -15.02 9.06
C PRO A 125 -4.98 -13.68 8.50
N PRO A 126 -4.11 -12.84 7.92
CA PRO A 126 -4.53 -11.62 7.26
C PRO A 126 -5.27 -11.94 5.97
N LYS A 127 -6.21 -11.08 5.58
CA LYS A 127 -6.80 -11.12 4.25
C LYS A 127 -5.75 -10.69 3.22
N LEU A 128 -5.76 -11.30 2.03
CA LEU A 128 -4.81 -11.00 0.94
C LEU A 128 -4.72 -9.49 0.64
N GLY A 129 -5.87 -8.82 0.53
CA GLY A 129 -5.89 -7.37 0.25
C GLY A 129 -5.37 -6.50 1.41
N SER A 130 -5.39 -6.97 2.66
CA SER A 130 -4.72 -6.27 3.77
C SER A 130 -3.21 -6.52 3.71
N LEU A 131 -2.81 -7.77 3.49
CA LEU A 131 -1.42 -8.18 3.37
C LEU A 131 -0.68 -7.41 2.26
N GLN A 132 -1.27 -7.35 1.06
CA GLN A 132 -0.72 -6.58 -0.07
C GLN A 132 -0.51 -5.10 0.27
N ARG A 133 -1.48 -4.50 0.97
CA ARG A 133 -1.37 -3.11 1.42
C ARG A 133 -0.26 -2.94 2.44
N TRP A 134 -0.20 -3.81 3.46
CA TRP A 134 0.82 -3.74 4.51
C TRP A 134 2.23 -3.90 3.97
N VAL A 135 2.44 -4.88 3.07
CA VAL A 135 3.73 -5.07 2.39
C VAL A 135 4.11 -3.81 1.64
N ARG A 136 3.20 -3.21 0.87
CA ARG A 136 3.46 -1.97 0.14
C ARG A 136 3.79 -0.79 1.05
N GLU A 137 3.11 -0.62 2.18
CA GLU A 137 3.41 0.47 3.12
C GLU A 137 4.80 0.31 3.75
N CYS A 138 5.21 -0.92 4.09
CA CYS A 138 6.57 -1.20 4.54
C CYS A 138 7.60 -1.04 3.40
N ASP A 139 7.29 -1.53 2.20
CA ASP A 139 8.19 -1.50 1.04
C ASP A 139 8.49 -0.07 0.60
N ALA A 140 7.51 0.81 0.69
CA ALA A 140 7.69 2.21 0.38
C ALA A 140 8.60 2.96 1.38
N THR A 141 9.16 2.30 2.40
CA THR A 141 10.21 2.88 3.27
C THR A 141 11.62 2.56 2.78
N PHE A 142 11.80 1.66 1.81
CA PHE A 142 13.11 1.39 1.22
C PHE A 142 13.58 2.55 0.34
N SER A 143 14.89 2.83 0.38
CA SER A 143 15.51 3.73 -0.59
C SER A 143 15.59 3.08 -1.97
N VAL A 144 15.73 3.91 -3.02
CA VAL A 144 15.94 3.47 -4.41
C VAL A 144 17.20 2.59 -4.55
N ASP A 145 18.19 2.79 -3.67
CA ASP A 145 19.42 2.00 -3.61
C ASP A 145 19.29 0.70 -2.80
N GLY A 146 18.09 0.36 -2.30
CA GLY A 146 17.86 -0.81 -1.46
C GLY A 146 18.44 -0.71 -0.04
N LEU A 147 18.95 0.46 0.36
CA LEU A 147 19.41 0.73 1.72
C LEU A 147 18.20 0.89 2.66
N VAL A 148 18.26 0.16 3.78
CA VAL A 148 17.24 0.18 4.84
C VAL A 148 17.24 1.55 5.51
N ARG A 149 16.16 2.31 5.34
CA ARG A 149 15.99 3.60 6.03
C ARG A 149 15.36 3.45 7.40
N ASP A 150 14.56 2.40 7.60
CA ASP A 150 13.84 2.14 8.85
C ASP A 150 13.92 0.65 9.22
N THR A 151 14.57 0.36 10.33
CA THR A 151 14.74 -1.01 10.84
C THR A 151 13.43 -1.57 11.41
N ASP A 152 12.51 -0.72 11.85
CA ASP A 152 11.21 -1.14 12.39
C ASP A 152 10.20 -1.45 11.28
N ALA A 153 10.26 -0.73 10.15
CA ALA A 153 9.52 -1.11 8.94
C ALA A 153 9.95 -2.49 8.42
N MET A 154 11.25 -2.80 8.51
CA MET A 154 11.80 -4.12 8.19
C MET A 154 11.29 -5.21 9.12
N ARG A 155 11.29 -4.96 10.43
CA ARG A 155 10.72 -5.91 11.40
C ARG A 155 9.23 -6.13 11.15
N CYS A 156 8.49 -5.08 10.80
CA CYS A 156 7.07 -5.20 10.40
C CYS A 156 6.93 -6.14 9.22
N LEU A 157 7.71 -5.93 8.15
CA LEU A 157 7.65 -6.76 6.96
C LEU A 157 8.03 -8.23 7.25
N ASP A 158 9.08 -8.48 8.03
CA ASP A 158 9.45 -9.85 8.43
C ASP A 158 8.31 -10.53 9.21
N LEU A 159 7.71 -9.85 10.18
CA LEU A 159 6.60 -10.39 10.97
C LEU A 159 5.34 -10.61 10.12
N ILE A 160 5.03 -9.69 9.19
CA ILE A 160 3.93 -9.84 8.22
C ILE A 160 4.13 -11.11 7.39
N LEU A 161 5.34 -11.35 6.88
CA LEU A 161 5.65 -12.55 6.10
C LEU A 161 5.51 -13.83 6.92
N ARG A 162 5.94 -13.82 8.20
CA ARG A 162 5.77 -14.98 9.11
C ARG A 162 4.32 -15.27 9.46
N ILE A 163 3.47 -14.23 9.54
CA ILE A 163 2.04 -14.41 9.77
C ILE A 163 1.38 -15.00 8.53
N ALA A 164 1.79 -14.58 7.32
CA ALA A 164 1.27 -15.11 6.07
C ALA A 164 1.66 -16.59 5.87
N ASP A 165 2.90 -16.94 6.21
CA ASP A 165 3.48 -18.25 5.95
C ASP A 165 4.04 -18.93 7.22
N ARG A 166 3.15 -19.60 7.97
CA ARG A 166 3.51 -20.25 9.25
C ARG A 166 4.23 -21.59 9.08
N GLU A 167 3.87 -22.37 8.07
CA GLU A 167 4.46 -23.69 7.83
C GLU A 167 5.93 -23.60 7.40
N MET A 168 6.35 -22.48 6.80
CA MET A 168 7.76 -22.22 6.46
C MET A 168 8.68 -21.88 7.64
N VAL A 169 8.18 -21.76 8.87
CA VAL A 169 9.00 -21.46 10.06
C VAL A 169 9.57 -22.72 10.72
N SER A 170 8.96 -23.89 10.49
CA SER A 170 9.39 -25.17 11.08
C SER A 170 10.45 -25.92 10.26
N GLY A 171 10.69 -25.54 9.00
CA GLY A 171 11.71 -26.14 8.13
C GLY A 171 13.01 -25.32 8.07
N SER A 172 14.12 -25.90 8.52
CA SER A 172 15.51 -25.43 8.36
C SER A 172 15.93 -24.17 9.13
N SER A 173 16.08 -24.30 10.45
CA SER A 173 16.94 -23.43 11.26
C SER A 173 18.32 -24.06 11.43
N GLN A 174 19.15 -24.01 10.39
CA GLN A 174 20.60 -24.13 10.54
C GLN A 174 21.25 -22.97 9.78
N GLY A 175 21.75 -21.98 10.54
CA GLY A 175 22.61 -20.92 10.01
C GLY A 175 21.88 -19.69 9.45
N ALA A 176 21.34 -18.83 10.31
CA ALA A 176 21.16 -17.42 9.98
C ALA A 176 21.45 -16.60 11.23
N GLY A 177 22.72 -16.20 11.39
CA GLY A 177 23.11 -15.16 12.32
C GLY A 177 22.49 -13.82 11.91
N ASP A 178 22.00 -13.10 12.91
CA ASP A 178 21.79 -11.63 13.01
C ASP A 178 21.07 -10.86 11.89
N LEU A 179 20.57 -11.52 10.84
CA LEU A 179 19.81 -10.85 9.77
C LEU A 179 18.34 -10.70 10.17
N VAL A 180 17.88 -9.44 10.25
CA VAL A 180 16.48 -9.06 10.53
C VAL A 180 15.49 -9.66 9.52
N MET A 181 15.95 -10.04 8.32
CA MET A 181 15.17 -10.76 7.32
C MET A 181 15.84 -12.02 6.79
N ARG A 182 15.06 -13.10 6.69
CA ARG A 182 15.46 -14.32 5.99
C ARG A 182 15.17 -14.17 4.50
N ARG A 183 16.21 -14.01 3.68
CA ARG A 183 16.06 -14.11 2.22
C ARG A 183 15.63 -15.54 1.86
N ARG A 184 14.56 -15.64 1.06
CA ARG A 184 14.03 -16.92 0.57
C ARG A 184 14.47 -17.14 -0.89
N PRO A 185 14.57 -18.41 -1.34
CA PRO A 185 14.75 -18.68 -2.76
C PRO A 185 13.57 -18.13 -3.56
N VAL A 186 13.84 -17.70 -4.79
CA VAL A 186 12.80 -17.23 -5.71
C VAL A 186 11.85 -18.40 -5.98
N TRP A 187 10.58 -18.23 -5.62
CA TRP A 187 9.55 -19.20 -5.97
C TRP A 187 9.30 -19.18 -7.48
N ARG A 188 9.25 -20.37 -8.07
CA ARG A 188 8.90 -20.57 -9.48
C ARG A 188 7.64 -21.42 -9.56
N ALA A 189 6.65 -20.94 -10.30
CA ALA A 189 5.38 -21.65 -10.47
C ALA A 189 5.52 -22.93 -11.33
N ARG A 190 6.52 -22.95 -12.21
CA ARG A 190 6.91 -24.11 -13.01
C ARG A 190 8.39 -24.05 -13.38
N ASP A 191 8.94 -25.19 -13.77
CA ASP A 191 10.25 -25.24 -14.41
C ASP A 191 10.21 -24.69 -15.84
N PRO A 192 11.35 -24.17 -16.37
CA PRO A 192 11.45 -23.72 -17.75
C PRO A 192 11.08 -24.84 -18.72
N VAL A 193 10.26 -24.53 -19.72
CA VAL A 193 9.82 -25.49 -20.74
C VAL A 193 10.63 -25.24 -22.02
N ALA A 194 11.06 -26.30 -22.70
CA ALA A 194 11.93 -26.21 -23.88
C ALA A 194 11.35 -25.36 -25.05
N GLU A 195 10.03 -25.27 -25.14
CA GLU A 195 9.29 -24.49 -26.16
C GLU A 195 9.07 -23.02 -25.75
N GLU A 196 9.61 -22.57 -24.63
CA GLU A 196 9.50 -21.17 -24.21
C GLU A 196 10.44 -20.27 -25.00
N LEU A 197 9.88 -19.23 -25.61
CA LEU A 197 10.68 -18.19 -26.25
C LEU A 197 11.44 -17.40 -25.17
N PRO A 198 12.76 -17.20 -25.30
CA PRO A 198 13.55 -16.41 -24.36
C PRO A 198 13.36 -14.90 -24.63
N ILE A 199 12.11 -14.41 -24.48
CA ILE A 199 11.69 -13.04 -24.85
C ILE A 199 12.63 -11.99 -24.24
N TRP A 200 13.00 -12.15 -22.97
CA TRP A 200 13.92 -11.23 -22.30
C TRP A 200 15.30 -11.17 -22.98
N GLY A 201 15.85 -12.32 -23.39
CA GLY A 201 17.12 -12.37 -24.10
C GLY A 201 17.03 -11.74 -25.49
N ILE A 202 15.91 -11.93 -26.19
CA ILE A 202 15.63 -11.31 -27.49
C ILE A 202 15.56 -9.78 -27.36
N LEU A 203 14.87 -9.30 -26.31
CA LEU A 203 14.71 -7.88 -26.02
C LEU A 203 16.06 -7.21 -25.74
N GLN A 204 16.88 -7.81 -24.86
CA GLN A 204 18.22 -7.29 -24.54
C GLN A 204 19.14 -7.22 -25.77
N GLN A 205 18.96 -8.11 -26.74
CA GLN A 205 19.74 -8.13 -27.98
C GLN A 205 19.18 -7.19 -29.06
N GLY A 206 18.06 -6.49 -28.81
CA GLY A 206 17.41 -5.63 -29.78
C GLY A 206 16.84 -6.38 -30.99
N ARG A 207 16.60 -7.68 -30.87
CA ARG A 207 16.14 -8.56 -31.97
C ARG A 207 14.64 -8.79 -31.97
N LEU A 208 13.91 -7.92 -31.28
CA LEU A 208 12.46 -8.05 -31.18
C LEU A 208 11.76 -7.80 -32.53
N PHE A 209 12.39 -7.01 -33.39
CA PHE A 209 11.94 -6.73 -34.75
C PHE A 209 13.08 -6.90 -35.75
N ASP A 210 12.79 -7.57 -36.87
CA ASP A 210 13.76 -7.69 -37.99
C ASP A 210 13.92 -6.35 -38.73
N THR A 211 12.88 -5.53 -38.72
CA THR A 211 12.87 -4.17 -39.27
C THR A 211 12.21 -3.21 -38.28
N PRO A 212 12.58 -1.92 -38.26
CA PRO A 212 11.97 -0.97 -37.35
C PRO A 212 10.44 -0.98 -37.44
N PRO A 213 9.71 -1.05 -36.31
CA PRO A 213 8.26 -1.07 -36.34
C PRO A 213 7.71 0.25 -36.91
N PRO A 214 6.57 0.20 -37.62
CA PRO A 214 5.93 1.41 -38.14
C PRO A 214 5.43 2.32 -37.01
N VAL A 215 5.49 3.64 -37.24
CA VAL A 215 4.97 4.68 -36.34
C VAL A 215 3.88 5.45 -37.09
N PRO A 216 2.61 5.44 -36.65
CA PRO A 216 2.08 4.74 -35.47
C PRO A 216 2.00 3.22 -35.66
N PHE A 217 2.10 2.47 -34.55
CA PHE A 217 1.99 1.00 -34.58
C PHE A 217 0.56 0.58 -34.97
N PRO A 218 0.39 -0.33 -35.96
CA PRO A 218 -0.92 -0.61 -36.55
C PRO A 218 -1.89 -1.23 -35.55
N ASN A 219 -3.17 -0.91 -35.72
CA ASN A 219 -4.29 -1.40 -34.89
C ASN A 219 -4.30 -0.90 -33.43
N PHE A 220 -3.34 -0.07 -33.01
CA PHE A 220 -3.35 0.61 -31.72
C PHE A 220 -3.56 2.11 -31.93
N ARG A 221 -4.37 2.73 -31.07
CA ARG A 221 -4.61 4.18 -31.11
C ARG A 221 -4.70 4.75 -29.70
N PRO A 222 -4.21 5.99 -29.47
CA PRO A 222 -4.42 6.67 -28.20
C PRO A 222 -5.92 6.94 -28.03
N VAL A 223 -6.45 6.64 -26.83
CA VAL A 223 -7.86 6.87 -26.48
C VAL A 223 -8.04 7.85 -25.34
N GLN A 224 -7.03 7.99 -24.49
CA GLN A 224 -7.06 8.94 -23.38
C GLN A 224 -5.65 9.43 -23.12
N HIS A 225 -5.51 10.73 -22.90
CA HIS A 225 -4.28 11.35 -22.45
C HIS A 225 -4.58 12.14 -21.18
N THR A 226 -3.77 11.94 -20.14
CA THR A 226 -3.91 12.60 -18.85
C THR A 226 -2.60 13.28 -18.49
N PRO A 227 -2.56 14.62 -18.42
CA PRO A 227 -1.39 15.36 -17.95
C PRO A 227 -0.97 14.90 -16.55
N GLY A 228 0.34 14.85 -16.28
CA GLY A 228 0.91 14.29 -15.05
C GLY A 228 0.31 14.88 -13.78
N HIS A 229 0.16 16.21 -13.72
CA HIS A 229 -0.43 16.92 -12.59
C HIS A 229 -1.93 16.61 -12.36
N LEU A 230 -2.64 16.08 -13.36
CA LEU A 230 -4.04 15.65 -13.28
C LEU A 230 -4.20 14.15 -13.01
N ARG A 231 -3.10 13.37 -13.05
CA ARG A 231 -3.13 11.95 -12.65
C ARG A 231 -3.48 11.84 -11.15
N LYS A 232 -3.98 10.66 -10.76
CA LYS A 232 -4.38 10.37 -9.38
C LYS A 232 -3.66 9.10 -8.89
N PRO A 233 -2.61 9.21 -8.06
CA PRO A 233 -2.01 10.45 -7.54
C PRO A 233 -1.26 11.25 -8.63
N PRO A 234 -0.99 12.56 -8.40
CA PRO A 234 -0.22 13.38 -9.34
C PRO A 234 1.15 12.77 -9.68
N ASN A 235 1.56 12.88 -10.93
CA ASN A 235 2.79 12.31 -11.48
C ASN A 235 3.61 13.37 -12.21
N VAL A 236 4.92 13.20 -12.29
CA VAL A 236 5.85 14.07 -13.03
C VAL A 236 5.60 13.96 -14.53
N TYR A 237 5.20 12.77 -15.00
CA TYR A 237 5.00 12.48 -16.41
C TYR A 237 3.52 12.26 -16.73
N ASP A 238 3.16 12.68 -17.94
CA ASP A 238 1.85 12.43 -18.51
C ASP A 238 1.60 10.92 -18.70
N SER A 239 0.33 10.56 -18.91
CA SER A 239 -0.05 9.18 -19.21
C SER A 239 -0.98 9.11 -20.41
N THR A 240 -0.62 8.26 -21.37
CA THR A 240 -1.41 7.96 -22.56
C THR A 240 -1.90 6.52 -22.52
N VAL A 241 -3.22 6.34 -22.52
CA VAL A 241 -3.87 5.03 -22.64
C VAL A 241 -4.14 4.76 -24.11
N TYR A 242 -3.71 3.58 -24.56
CA TYR A 242 -3.94 3.09 -25.91
C TYR A 242 -5.04 2.03 -25.91
N ALA A 243 -5.85 2.00 -26.97
CA ALA A 243 -6.77 0.92 -27.26
C ALA A 243 -6.36 0.17 -28.52
N SER A 244 -6.55 -1.15 -28.49
CA SER A 244 -6.37 -2.02 -29.64
C SER A 244 -7.68 -2.20 -30.41
N SER A 245 -7.56 -2.41 -31.71
CA SER A 245 -8.67 -2.86 -32.57
C SER A 245 -8.86 -4.38 -32.41
N PRO A 246 -10.07 -4.92 -32.65
CA PRO A 246 -10.29 -6.36 -32.62
C PRO A 246 -9.29 -7.10 -33.53
N GLY A 247 -8.64 -8.13 -32.99
CA GLY A 247 -7.64 -8.91 -33.73
C GLY A 247 -6.25 -8.27 -33.84
N ALA A 248 -5.98 -7.17 -33.13
CA ALA A 248 -4.63 -6.57 -33.07
C ALA A 248 -3.57 -7.56 -32.55
N ILE A 249 -3.95 -8.38 -31.56
CA ILE A 249 -3.20 -9.58 -31.15
C ILE A 249 -3.94 -10.78 -31.70
N ARG A 250 -3.26 -11.60 -32.51
CA ARG A 250 -3.86 -12.80 -33.11
C ARG A 250 -3.82 -13.94 -32.12
N LEU A 251 -4.94 -14.16 -31.44
CA LEU A 251 -5.10 -15.29 -30.53
C LEU A 251 -5.27 -16.60 -31.33
N SER A 252 -4.47 -17.60 -31.00
CA SER A 252 -4.54 -18.93 -31.59
C SER A 252 -5.78 -19.67 -31.11
N THR A 253 -6.42 -20.37 -32.05
CA THR A 253 -7.54 -21.29 -31.76
C THR A 253 -7.05 -22.65 -31.27
N SER A 254 -5.80 -23.00 -31.55
CA SER A 254 -5.14 -24.23 -31.09
C SER A 254 -4.08 -23.89 -30.05
N ARG A 255 -4.17 -24.52 -28.87
CA ARG A 255 -3.25 -24.25 -27.76
C ARG A 255 -2.44 -25.50 -27.44
N PRO A 256 -1.09 -25.40 -27.36
CA PRO A 256 -0.26 -26.53 -26.99
C PRO A 256 -0.48 -26.93 -25.52
N ARG A 257 -0.84 -25.96 -24.67
CA ARG A 257 -1.07 -26.15 -23.23
C ARG A 257 -2.38 -25.51 -22.81
N SER A 258 -3.06 -26.17 -21.88
CA SER A 258 -4.28 -25.63 -21.26
C SER A 258 -3.91 -24.71 -20.10
N PRO A 259 -4.62 -23.57 -19.92
CA PRO A 259 -4.40 -22.71 -18.77
C PRO A 259 -4.55 -23.47 -17.46
N SER A 260 -3.61 -23.28 -16.53
CA SER A 260 -3.63 -23.95 -15.23
C SER A 260 -3.45 -22.96 -14.09
N ARG A 261 -4.17 -23.18 -13.00
CA ARG A 261 -4.04 -22.39 -11.77
C ARG A 261 -3.02 -23.05 -10.85
N VAL A 262 -2.07 -22.26 -10.37
CA VAL A 262 -1.10 -22.68 -9.34
C VAL A 262 -1.22 -21.72 -8.17
N ASP A 263 -1.58 -22.23 -6.99
CA ASP A 263 -1.62 -21.43 -5.78
C ASP A 263 -0.19 -21.14 -5.30
N VAL A 264 0.03 -19.93 -4.79
CA VAL A 264 1.34 -19.50 -4.27
C VAL A 264 1.53 -20.10 -2.87
N PRO A 265 2.57 -20.94 -2.66
CA PRO A 265 2.85 -21.51 -1.35
C PRO A 265 3.04 -20.42 -0.30
N GLY A 266 2.46 -20.61 0.89
CA GLY A 266 2.61 -19.67 2.00
C GLY A 266 1.82 -18.36 1.86
N LEU A 267 1.01 -18.19 0.81
CA LEU A 267 0.24 -16.96 0.59
C LEU A 267 -1.24 -17.26 0.33
N PRO A 268 -2.07 -17.37 1.39
CA PRO A 268 -3.48 -17.75 1.26
C PRO A 268 -4.25 -16.85 0.29
N GLY A 269 -4.86 -17.48 -0.71
CA GLY A 269 -5.68 -16.82 -1.73
C GLY A 269 -4.89 -16.19 -2.89
N ALA A 270 -3.56 -16.21 -2.86
CA ALA A 270 -2.76 -15.82 -4.01
C ALA A 270 -2.53 -17.01 -4.94
N PHE A 271 -2.66 -16.76 -6.24
CA PHE A 271 -2.45 -17.76 -7.27
C PHE A 271 -1.94 -17.09 -8.54
N VAL A 272 -1.31 -17.89 -9.39
CA VAL A 272 -0.95 -17.53 -10.76
C VAL A 272 -1.73 -18.41 -11.72
N ILE A 273 -2.08 -17.86 -12.88
CA ILE A 273 -2.62 -18.64 -13.99
C ILE A 273 -1.51 -18.76 -15.03
N LEU A 274 -1.07 -19.99 -15.28
CA LEU A 274 -0.09 -20.31 -16.30
C LEU A 274 -0.79 -20.59 -17.63
N ASP A 275 -0.06 -20.45 -18.73
CA ASP A 275 -0.50 -20.83 -20.09
C ASP A 275 -1.80 -20.13 -20.55
N VAL A 276 -2.04 -18.91 -20.07
CA VAL A 276 -3.15 -18.05 -20.54
C VAL A 276 -2.95 -17.64 -22.00
N PHE A 277 -1.70 -17.42 -22.41
CA PHE A 277 -1.31 -17.06 -23.77
C PHE A 277 -0.24 -18.02 -24.28
N THR A 278 -0.20 -18.27 -25.60
CA THR A 278 0.90 -19.00 -26.24
C THR A 278 2.17 -18.14 -26.29
N PRO A 279 3.37 -18.73 -26.46
CA PRO A 279 4.60 -17.96 -26.60
C PRO A 279 4.53 -16.90 -27.72
N GLU A 280 3.88 -17.22 -28.83
CA GLU A 280 3.72 -16.32 -29.98
C GLU A 280 2.74 -15.17 -29.69
N GLU A 281 1.68 -15.43 -28.91
CA GLU A 281 0.76 -14.39 -28.44
C GLU A 281 1.47 -13.44 -27.46
N CYS A 282 2.24 -13.99 -26.52
CA CYS A 282 3.08 -13.20 -25.62
C CYS A 282 4.08 -12.33 -26.38
N LEU A 283 4.73 -12.89 -27.42
CA LEU A 283 5.67 -12.15 -28.25
C LEU A 283 4.98 -10.99 -28.98
N GLN A 284 3.79 -11.19 -29.56
CA GLN A 284 3.01 -10.12 -30.19
C GLN A 284 2.64 -9.00 -29.20
N ILE A 285 2.28 -9.36 -27.96
CA ILE A 285 1.96 -8.38 -26.91
C ILE A 285 3.19 -7.55 -26.54
N VAL A 286 4.35 -8.21 -26.36
CA VAL A 286 5.61 -7.53 -26.04
C VAL A 286 6.07 -6.64 -27.21
N GLN A 287 5.99 -7.14 -28.44
CA GLN A 287 6.25 -6.34 -29.65
C GLN A 287 5.35 -5.10 -29.73
N ALA A 288 4.06 -5.24 -29.47
CA ALA A 288 3.16 -4.09 -29.47
C ALA A 288 3.53 -3.06 -28.39
N GLY A 289 3.83 -3.51 -27.16
CA GLY A 289 4.25 -2.63 -26.07
C GLY A 289 5.55 -1.89 -26.37
N GLU A 290 6.56 -2.60 -26.85
CA GLU A 290 7.87 -2.03 -27.19
C GLU A 290 7.80 -1.07 -28.39
N ALA A 291 6.96 -1.36 -29.38
CA ALA A 291 6.78 -0.47 -30.53
C ALA A 291 6.01 0.83 -30.18
N ILE A 292 5.06 0.75 -29.25
CA ILE A 292 4.34 1.93 -28.73
C ILE A 292 5.25 2.74 -27.81
N GLY A 293 6.08 2.06 -27.02
CA GLY A 293 6.95 2.64 -26.01
C GLY A 293 6.29 2.75 -24.64
N PHE A 294 7.11 2.88 -23.62
CA PHE A 294 6.69 3.03 -22.23
C PHE A 294 6.98 4.44 -21.73
N GLU A 295 5.97 5.10 -21.19
CA GLU A 295 6.12 6.38 -20.52
C GLU A 295 6.73 6.16 -19.13
N ARG A 296 7.53 7.12 -18.65
CA ARG A 296 8.10 7.07 -17.30
C ARG A 296 6.99 7.23 -16.26
N ASP A 297 7.12 6.57 -15.12
CA ASP A 297 6.16 6.68 -14.02
C ASP A 297 6.87 7.13 -12.74
N GLU A 298 6.63 8.38 -12.32
CA GLU A 298 7.29 8.98 -11.16
C GLU A 298 6.31 9.92 -10.45
N ALA A 299 5.95 9.63 -9.20
CA ALA A 299 4.99 10.43 -8.46
C ALA A 299 5.49 11.89 -8.28
N ALA A 300 4.64 12.88 -8.59
CA ALA A 300 4.99 14.30 -8.44
C ALA A 300 5.05 14.76 -6.97
N GLY A 301 4.41 14.02 -6.07
CA GLY A 301 4.41 14.28 -4.63
C GLY A 301 3.61 13.22 -3.87
N GLY A 302 4.05 12.89 -2.66
CA GLY A 302 3.37 11.93 -1.79
C GLY A 302 3.78 10.47 -1.97
N SER A 303 4.00 9.82 -0.83
CA SER A 303 4.37 8.41 -0.60
C SER A 303 5.67 7.85 -1.17
N ALA A 304 6.38 8.52 -2.09
CA ALA A 304 7.76 8.14 -2.44
C ALA A 304 8.70 9.35 -2.49
N ALA A 305 8.28 10.46 -3.13
CA ALA A 305 9.09 11.68 -3.21
C ALA A 305 9.13 12.48 -1.90
N SER A 306 8.01 12.54 -1.16
CA SER A 306 7.99 13.06 0.22
C SER A 306 8.75 12.15 1.19
N LYS A 307 9.23 10.99 0.72
CA LYS A 307 10.10 10.09 1.46
C LYS A 307 11.56 10.28 1.08
N SER A 308 11.92 10.88 -0.06
CA SER A 308 13.30 11.09 -0.48
C SER A 308 13.86 12.48 -0.17
N SER A 309 13.14 13.34 0.55
CA SER A 309 13.62 14.69 0.89
C SER A 309 14.61 14.68 2.06
N ALA A 310 15.84 14.22 1.80
CA ALA A 310 17.05 14.80 2.37
C ALA A 310 18.01 15.00 1.19
N SER A 311 18.26 16.26 0.88
CA SER A 311 19.01 16.79 -0.26
C SER A 311 20.39 16.16 -0.47
N VAL A 312 20.77 15.93 -1.73
CA VAL A 312 22.16 16.12 -2.18
C VAL A 312 22.13 17.06 -3.39
N PRO A 313 22.94 18.14 -3.42
CA PRO A 313 23.04 19.01 -4.58
C PRO A 313 23.88 18.39 -5.70
N SER A 314 23.47 18.75 -6.91
CA SER A 314 24.14 18.68 -8.22
C SER A 314 25.67 18.56 -8.28
N GLY A 315 26.14 17.70 -9.20
CA GLY A 315 27.42 17.77 -9.92
C GLY A 315 28.24 16.47 -9.82
N ILE A 316 28.91 15.90 -10.82
CA ILE A 316 29.37 16.32 -12.16
C ILE A 316 29.68 15.03 -12.96
N ARG A 317 29.34 15.08 -14.26
CA ARG A 317 29.83 14.39 -15.48
C ARG A 317 30.61 13.06 -15.41
N ALA A 318 30.15 12.19 -16.30
CA ALA A 318 30.84 11.03 -16.84
C ALA A 318 32.18 11.37 -17.53
N HIS A 319 33.11 10.43 -17.40
CA HIS A 319 34.01 9.98 -18.46
C HIS A 319 33.81 8.48 -18.62
#